data_AF-A0A9X1V9V3-F1
#
_entry.id   AF-A0A9X1V9V3-F1
#
_cell.length_a   1.000
_cell.length_b   1.000
_cell.length_c   1.000
_cell.angle_alpha   90.00
_cell.angle_beta   90.00
_cell.angle_gamma   90.00
#
_symmetry.space_group_name_H-M   'P 1'
#
loop_
_entity.id
_entity.type
_entity.pdbx_description
1 polymer ?
#
loop_
_entity_poly.entity_id
_entity_poly.type
_entity_poly.pdbx_seq_one_letter_code
_entity_poly.pdbx_strand_id
1 'polypeptide(L)'
;MAKLIQQIERVAQTPEQLEEQSLQELLLMLTQNKDSLVETMKIVQELHESGILEAMYSLLQAKEKVAKILVNQTLRPEATTMVNNAMNVAGVLTKIDPEVSSKLMNSVVVGLDGAGETLNHSHKTGVFELAKSLNDPDVTKGLSFMLAFLKGFGKELSRN
;
A
#
# COMPACT_ATOMS: atom_id res chain seq x y z
N MET A 1 48.37 -41.27 61.96
CA MET A 1 48.10 -39.81 61.96
C MET A 1 48.48 -39.23 60.60
N ALA A 2 47.54 -38.66 59.85
CA ALA A 2 47.70 -37.74 58.69
C ALA A 2 46.27 -37.28 58.29
N LYS A 3 45.83 -36.05 58.58
CA LYS A 3 45.87 -34.80 57.77
C LYS A 3 45.38 -35.01 56.32
N LEU A 4 44.50 -34.22 55.70
CA LEU A 4 43.68 -33.05 56.05
C LEU A 4 42.62 -33.02 54.93
N ILE A 5 41.33 -32.94 55.25
CA ILE A 5 40.29 -32.76 54.22
C ILE A 5 40.35 -31.28 53.81
N GLN A 6 40.83 -30.98 52.60
CA GLN A 6 40.69 -29.65 52.02
C GLN A 6 39.24 -29.48 51.58
N GLN A 7 38.43 -28.96 52.50
CA GLN A 7 37.07 -28.54 52.24
C GLN A 7 37.15 -27.31 51.31
N ILE A 8 36.76 -27.50 50.06
CA ILE A 8 36.64 -26.39 49.09
C ILE A 8 35.43 -25.57 49.54
N GLU A 9 35.67 -24.48 50.28
CA GLU A 9 34.66 -23.45 50.50
C GLU A 9 34.39 -22.78 49.15
N ARG A 10 33.26 -23.14 48.52
CA ARG A 10 32.67 -22.29 47.49
C ARG A 10 32.26 -21.01 48.19
N VAL A 11 33.03 -19.95 47.98
CA VAL A 11 32.62 -18.58 48.30
C VAL A 11 31.40 -18.28 47.43
N ALA A 12 30.21 -18.47 48.00
CA ALA A 12 28.99 -17.96 47.40
C ALA A 12 29.10 -16.45 47.42
N GLN A 13 29.15 -15.83 46.24
CA GLN A 13 29.17 -14.37 46.12
C GLN A 13 27.96 -13.80 46.87
N THR A 14 28.18 -12.84 47.76
CA THR A 14 27.08 -12.20 48.47
C THR A 14 26.25 -11.37 47.47
N PRO A 15 24.95 -11.14 47.71
CA PRO A 15 24.11 -10.35 46.81
C PRO A 15 24.70 -8.99 46.46
N GLU A 16 25.35 -8.34 47.44
CA GLU A 16 26.05 -7.06 47.27
C GLU A 16 27.24 -7.14 46.30
N GLN A 17 28.01 -8.24 46.34
CA GLN A 17 29.11 -8.46 45.39
C GLN A 17 28.62 -8.70 43.96
N LEU A 18 27.42 -9.28 43.81
CA LEU A 18 26.79 -9.53 42.52
C LEU A 18 26.22 -8.24 41.91
N GLU A 19 25.62 -7.39 42.75
CA GLU A 19 25.16 -6.05 42.35
C GLU A 19 26.33 -5.15 41.92
N GLU A 20 27.43 -5.12 42.68
CA GLU A 20 28.62 -4.33 42.33
C GLU A 20 29.26 -4.80 41.02
N GLN A 21 29.37 -6.12 40.80
CA GLN A 21 29.89 -6.68 39.55
C GLN A 21 28.98 -6.34 38.37
N SER A 22 27.66 -6.47 38.54
CA SER A 22 26.68 -6.15 37.49
C SER A 22 26.72 -4.67 37.10
N LEU A 23 26.87 -3.78 38.08
CA LEU A 23 27.04 -2.33 37.84
C LEU A 23 28.34 -2.01 37.11
N GLN A 24 29.45 -2.66 37.48
CA GLN A 24 30.73 -2.48 36.80
C GLN A 24 30.69 -2.98 35.36
N GLU A 25 30.03 -4.11 35.11
CA GLU A 25 29.87 -4.68 33.77
C GLU A 25 28.99 -3.79 32.89
N LEU A 26 27.88 -3.26 33.43
CA LEU A 26 27.05 -2.26 32.76
C LEU A 26 27.83 -0.99 32.44
N LEU A 27 28.60 -0.46 33.39
CA LEU A 27 29.44 0.72 33.16
C LEU A 27 30.48 0.47 32.06
N LEU A 28 31.10 -0.71 32.03
CA LEU A 28 32.05 -1.09 30.99
C LEU A 28 31.37 -1.15 29.61
N MET A 29 30.21 -1.80 29.50
CA MET A 29 29.45 -1.90 28.26
C MET A 29 28.98 -0.54 27.75
N LEU A 30 28.52 0.34 28.64
CA LEU A 30 28.10 1.71 28.31
C LEU A 30 29.29 2.54 27.83
N THR A 31 30.45 2.38 28.46
CA THR A 31 31.66 3.15 28.10
C THR A 31 32.24 2.70 26.76
N GLN A 32 32.22 1.40 26.47
CA GLN A 32 32.68 0.86 25.18
C GLN A 32 31.77 1.24 24.01
N ASN A 33 30.47 1.43 24.26
CA ASN A 33 29.47 1.73 23.23
C ASN A 33 28.96 3.17 23.30
N LYS A 34 29.74 4.08 23.91
CA LYS A 34 29.33 5.47 24.17
C LYS A 34 28.78 6.16 22.92
N ASP A 35 29.45 6.05 21.79
CA ASP A 35 29.06 6.75 20.57
C ASP A 35 27.74 6.19 20.00
N SER A 36 27.60 4.87 19.92
CA SER A 36 26.37 4.19 19.49
C SER A 36 25.17 4.50 20.40
N LEU A 37 25.40 4.63 21.71
CA LEU A 37 24.37 5.02 22.67
C LEU A 37 23.95 6.47 22.48
N VAL A 38 24.92 7.38 22.29
CA VAL A 38 24.63 8.79 22.00
C VAL A 38 23.84 8.92 20.69
N GLU A 39 24.19 8.16 19.67
CA GLU A 39 23.48 8.16 18.39
C GLU A 39 22.06 7.60 18.50
N THR A 40 21.88 6.50 19.24
CA THR A 40 20.55 5.95 19.55
C THR A 40 19.71 6.95 20.32
N MET A 41 20.28 7.63 21.32
CA MET A 41 19.58 8.66 22.09
C MET A 41 19.17 9.85 21.21
N LYS A 42 20.00 10.25 20.23
CA LYS A 42 19.64 11.27 19.25
C LYS A 42 18.47 10.84 18.36
N ILE A 43 18.47 9.60 17.88
CA ILE A 43 17.36 9.06 17.09
C ILE A 43 16.07 9.05 17.92
N VAL A 44 16.14 8.56 19.16
CA VAL A 44 15.00 8.58 20.09
C VAL A 44 14.51 10.01 20.33
N GLN A 45 15.43 10.96 20.50
CA GLN A 45 15.10 12.37 20.68
C GLN A 45 14.42 12.97 19.43
N GLU A 46 14.92 12.71 18.22
CA GLU A 46 14.28 13.19 16.98
C GLU A 46 12.90 12.57 16.78
N LEU A 47 12.74 11.28 17.10
CA LEU A 47 11.44 10.60 17.05
C LEU A 47 10.45 11.17 18.07
N HIS A 48 10.93 11.68 19.20
CA HIS A 48 10.12 12.34 20.22
C HIS A 48 9.74 13.76 19.80
N GLU A 49 10.69 14.55 19.32
CA GLU A 49 10.45 15.92 18.86
C GLU A 49 9.55 15.97 17.62
N SER A 50 9.63 14.97 16.75
CA SER A 50 8.72 14.82 15.59
C SER A 50 7.31 14.35 15.97
N GLY A 51 7.08 13.98 17.23
CA GLY A 51 5.81 13.44 17.71
C GLY A 51 5.50 12.01 17.25
N ILE A 52 6.47 11.32 16.65
CA ILE A 52 6.31 9.93 16.20
C ILE A 52 6.18 9.00 17.42
N LEU A 53 7.03 9.19 18.43
CA LEU A 53 6.96 8.43 19.70
C LEU A 53 5.62 8.67 20.40
N GLU A 54 5.13 9.90 20.46
CA GLU A 54 3.83 10.29 21.00
C GLU A 54 2.68 9.64 20.23
N ALA A 55 2.75 9.64 18.90
CA ALA A 55 1.76 9.02 18.04
C ALA A 55 1.71 7.51 18.28
N MET A 56 2.87 6.83 18.31
CA MET A 56 2.96 5.41 18.63
C MET A 56 2.43 5.10 20.03
N TYR A 57 2.78 5.91 21.02
CA TYR A 57 2.29 5.77 22.39
C TYR A 57 0.77 5.98 22.48
N SER A 58 0.24 6.99 21.79
CA SER A 58 -1.19 7.28 21.73
C SER A 58 -1.98 6.16 21.03
N LEU A 59 -1.41 5.57 19.98
CA LEU A 59 -1.98 4.40 19.31
C LEU A 59 -2.01 3.17 20.23
N LEU A 60 -0.95 2.94 21.00
CA LEU A 60 -0.88 1.85 21.98
C LEU A 60 -1.88 2.05 23.14
N GLN A 61 -2.02 3.27 23.63
CA GLN A 61 -3.06 3.65 24.60
C GLN A 61 -4.47 3.43 24.02
N ALA A 62 -4.66 3.77 22.75
CA ALA A 62 -5.92 3.59 22.04
C ALA A 62 -6.16 2.15 21.54
N LYS A 63 -5.31 1.17 21.90
CA LYS A 63 -5.35 -0.22 21.39
C LYS A 63 -6.73 -0.85 21.39
N GLU A 64 -7.53 -0.65 22.44
CA GLU A 64 -8.86 -1.26 22.56
C GLU A 64 -9.88 -0.60 21.63
N LYS A 65 -9.81 0.72 21.45
CA LYS A 65 -10.68 1.45 20.51
C LYS A 65 -10.27 1.20 19.06
N VAL A 66 -8.98 1.24 18.75
CA VAL A 66 -8.44 1.02 17.41
C VAL A 66 -8.64 -0.44 16.99
N ALA A 67 -8.32 -1.40 17.87
CA ALA A 67 -8.59 -2.81 17.59
C ALA A 67 -10.09 -3.07 17.43
N LYS A 68 -10.96 -2.46 18.22
CA LYS A 68 -12.42 -2.62 18.07
C LYS A 68 -12.94 -2.00 16.77
N ILE A 69 -12.33 -0.94 16.24
CA ILE A 69 -12.70 -0.36 14.94
C ILE A 69 -12.16 -1.21 13.78
N LEU A 70 -10.87 -1.58 13.82
CA LEU A 70 -10.25 -2.44 12.80
C LEU A 70 -10.89 -3.83 12.76
N VAL A 71 -11.09 -4.50 13.89
CA VAL A 71 -11.68 -5.84 13.94
C VAL A 71 -13.12 -5.83 13.43
N ASN A 72 -13.90 -4.77 13.70
CA ASN A 72 -15.29 -4.68 13.24
C ASN A 72 -15.45 -4.20 11.79
N GLN A 73 -14.41 -3.65 11.13
CA GLN A 73 -14.47 -3.17 9.73
C GLN A 73 -13.57 -3.94 8.77
N THR A 74 -12.44 -4.48 9.23
CA THR A 74 -11.45 -5.21 8.40
C THR A 74 -11.75 -6.71 8.30
N LEU A 75 -12.45 -7.30 9.28
CA LEU A 75 -12.95 -8.69 9.18
C LEU A 75 -14.27 -8.79 8.41
N ARG A 76 -14.76 -7.68 7.89
CA ARG A 76 -15.96 -7.65 7.07
C ARG A 76 -15.61 -8.18 5.67
N PRO A 77 -16.32 -9.21 5.15
CA PRO A 77 -16.02 -9.81 3.85
C PRO A 77 -15.92 -8.77 2.72
N GLU A 78 -16.63 -7.64 2.85
CA GLU A 78 -16.67 -6.53 1.91
C GLU A 78 -15.30 -5.83 1.73
N ALA A 79 -14.50 -5.68 2.80
CA ALA A 79 -13.18 -5.06 2.72
C ALA A 79 -12.22 -5.93 1.91
N THR A 80 -12.26 -7.24 2.15
CA THR A 80 -11.49 -8.24 1.39
C THR A 80 -11.96 -8.32 -0.07
N THR A 81 -13.28 -8.26 -0.32
CA THR A 81 -13.83 -8.21 -1.68
C THR A 81 -13.35 -6.97 -2.44
N MET A 82 -13.29 -5.81 -1.80
CA MET A 82 -12.80 -4.58 -2.43
C MET A 82 -11.31 -4.70 -2.81
N VAL A 83 -10.47 -5.21 -1.91
CA VAL A 83 -9.04 -5.45 -2.19
C VAL A 83 -8.86 -6.44 -3.33
N ASN A 84 -9.61 -7.56 -3.32
CA ASN A 84 -9.56 -8.55 -4.38
C ASN A 84 -10.00 -7.98 -5.73
N ASN A 85 -11.07 -7.18 -5.76
CA ASN A 85 -11.53 -6.51 -6.97
C ASN A 85 -10.51 -5.50 -7.49
N ALA A 86 -9.89 -4.72 -6.60
CA ALA A 86 -8.83 -3.77 -6.97
C ALA A 86 -7.60 -4.50 -7.55
N MET A 87 -7.17 -5.62 -6.95
CA MET A 87 -6.09 -6.45 -7.47
C MET A 87 -6.44 -7.08 -8.82
N ASN A 88 -7.68 -7.54 -9.00
CA ASN A 88 -8.17 -8.07 -10.27
C ASN A 88 -8.18 -6.99 -11.37
N VAL A 89 -8.68 -5.79 -11.06
CA VAL A 89 -8.64 -4.65 -11.99
C VAL A 89 -7.21 -4.27 -12.33
N ALA A 90 -6.32 -4.16 -11.33
CA ALA A 90 -4.90 -3.88 -11.56
C ALA A 90 -4.24 -4.96 -12.45
N GLY A 91 -4.52 -6.24 -12.19
CA GLY A 91 -4.02 -7.35 -13.01
C GLY A 91 -4.60 -7.41 -14.43
N VAL A 92 -5.76 -6.80 -14.68
CA VAL A 92 -6.30 -6.59 -16.03
C VAL A 92 -5.61 -5.41 -16.69
N LEU A 93 -5.43 -4.30 -15.98
CA LEU A 93 -4.76 -3.09 -16.49
C LEU A 93 -3.31 -3.37 -16.92
N THR A 94 -2.60 -4.26 -16.24
CA THR A 94 -1.23 -4.67 -16.63
C THR A 94 -1.18 -5.51 -17.90
N LYS A 95 -2.28 -6.15 -18.30
CA LYS A 95 -2.37 -6.95 -19.54
C LYS A 95 -2.76 -6.12 -20.76
N ILE A 96 -3.14 -4.87 -20.56
CA ILE A 96 -3.47 -3.96 -21.66
C ILE A 96 -2.16 -3.42 -22.24
N ASP A 97 -2.03 -3.49 -23.56
CA ASP A 97 -0.91 -2.89 -24.28
C ASP A 97 -0.87 -1.35 -24.03
N PRO A 98 0.27 -0.78 -23.58
CA PRO A 98 0.39 0.64 -23.28
C PRO A 98 0.06 1.57 -24.46
N GLU A 99 0.40 1.17 -25.68
CA GLU A 99 0.11 1.95 -26.89
C GLU A 99 -1.40 1.96 -27.16
N VAL A 100 -2.05 0.81 -26.99
CA VAL A 100 -3.51 0.69 -27.13
C VAL A 100 -4.22 1.52 -26.06
N SER A 101 -3.76 1.46 -24.81
CA SER A 101 -4.30 2.26 -23.70
C SER A 101 -4.21 3.76 -23.98
N SER A 102 -3.01 4.24 -24.35
CA SER A 102 -2.76 5.64 -24.70
C SER A 102 -3.65 6.10 -25.87
N LYS A 103 -3.74 5.28 -26.92
CA LYS A 103 -4.56 5.58 -28.09
C LYS A 103 -6.05 5.66 -27.76
N LEU A 104 -6.57 4.78 -26.91
CA LEU A 104 -7.96 4.84 -26.45
C LEU A 104 -8.24 6.08 -25.61
N MET A 105 -7.36 6.40 -24.65
CA MET A 105 -7.50 7.61 -23.84
C MET A 105 -7.51 8.88 -24.69
N ASN A 106 -6.56 9.00 -25.63
CA ASN A 106 -6.52 10.13 -26.56
C ASN A 106 -7.77 10.18 -27.46
N SER A 107 -8.26 9.03 -27.92
CA SER A 107 -9.49 8.97 -28.73
C SER A 107 -10.73 9.44 -27.96
N VAL A 108 -10.79 9.15 -26.65
CA VAL A 108 -11.86 9.65 -25.77
C VAL A 108 -11.78 11.17 -25.63
N VAL A 109 -10.58 11.72 -25.37
CA VAL A 109 -10.38 13.17 -25.26
C VAL A 109 -10.80 13.88 -26.55
N VAL A 110 -10.28 13.44 -27.70
CA VAL A 110 -10.60 14.02 -29.01
C VAL A 110 -12.10 13.89 -29.33
N GLY A 111 -12.72 12.76 -28.98
CA GLY A 111 -14.16 12.56 -29.17
C GLY A 111 -15.03 13.48 -28.29
N LEU A 112 -14.61 13.72 -27.05
CA LEU A 112 -15.29 14.65 -26.13
C LEU A 112 -15.16 16.10 -26.61
N ASP A 113 -13.98 16.50 -27.08
CA ASP A 113 -13.75 17.83 -27.64
C ASP A 113 -14.61 18.06 -28.88
N GLY A 114 -14.60 17.10 -29.82
CA GLY A 114 -15.45 17.16 -31.02
C GLY A 114 -16.95 17.16 -30.69
N ALA A 115 -17.38 16.40 -29.68
CA ALA A 115 -18.77 16.46 -29.22
C ALA A 115 -19.11 17.84 -28.63
N GLY A 116 -18.20 18.44 -27.86
CA GLY A 116 -18.34 19.80 -27.33
C GLY A 116 -18.52 20.86 -28.42
N GLU A 117 -17.80 20.74 -29.52
CA GLU A 117 -17.94 21.63 -30.69
C GLU A 117 -19.32 21.48 -31.36
N THR A 118 -19.85 20.26 -31.46
CA THR A 118 -21.18 20.03 -32.04
C THR A 118 -22.32 20.54 -31.16
N LEU A 119 -22.15 20.60 -29.83
CA LEU A 119 -23.14 21.15 -28.90
C LEU A 119 -23.35 22.67 -29.07
N ASN A 120 -22.33 23.38 -29.56
CA ASN A 120 -22.40 24.82 -29.83
C ASN A 120 -23.12 25.16 -31.14
N HIS A 121 -23.39 24.17 -31.99
CA HIS A 121 -24.12 24.33 -33.24
C HIS A 121 -25.52 23.72 -33.13
N SER A 122 -26.57 24.54 -33.14
CA SER A 122 -27.98 24.11 -33.06
C SER A 122 -28.51 23.50 -34.38
N HIS A 123 -27.66 22.77 -35.12
CA HIS A 123 -28.07 22.09 -36.34
C HIS A 123 -28.61 20.71 -35.99
N LYS A 124 -29.90 20.46 -36.27
CA LYS A 124 -30.48 19.13 -36.10
C LYS A 124 -29.95 18.22 -37.21
N THR A 125 -29.09 17.27 -36.85
CA THR A 125 -28.60 16.26 -37.80
C THR A 125 -29.78 15.49 -38.40
N GLY A 126 -29.97 15.60 -39.71
CA GLY A 126 -31.02 14.89 -40.43
C GLY A 126 -30.68 13.42 -40.66
N VAL A 127 -31.68 12.57 -40.92
CA VAL A 127 -31.50 11.12 -41.22
C VAL A 127 -30.57 10.91 -42.42
N PHE A 128 -30.62 11.80 -43.42
CA PHE A 128 -29.73 11.76 -44.58
C PHE A 128 -28.27 12.08 -44.23
N GLU A 129 -28.03 13.03 -43.33
CA GLU A 129 -26.69 13.38 -42.87
C GLU A 129 -26.09 12.28 -41.99
N LEU A 130 -26.91 11.61 -41.17
CA LEU A 130 -26.52 10.41 -40.44
C LEU A 130 -26.11 9.28 -41.41
N ALA A 131 -26.91 9.03 -42.46
CA ALA A 131 -26.58 8.04 -43.47
C ALA A 131 -25.29 8.40 -44.22
N LYS A 132 -25.04 9.69 -44.48
CA LYS A 132 -23.79 10.16 -45.07
C LYS A 132 -22.61 9.98 -44.11
N SER A 133 -22.80 10.23 -42.82
CA SER A 133 -21.79 10.04 -41.77
C SER A 133 -21.35 8.58 -41.65
N LEU A 134 -22.22 7.61 -41.94
CA LEU A 134 -21.83 6.20 -41.99
C LEU A 134 -20.86 5.87 -43.15
N ASN A 135 -20.75 6.70 -44.18
CA ASN A 135 -19.73 6.56 -45.22
C ASN A 135 -18.43 7.31 -44.89
N ASP A 136 -18.39 8.04 -43.79
CA ASP A 136 -17.18 8.70 -43.33
C ASP A 136 -16.17 7.65 -42.83
N PRO A 137 -14.91 7.69 -43.28
CA PRO A 137 -13.91 6.68 -42.93
C PRO A 137 -13.58 6.67 -41.43
N ASP A 138 -13.69 7.79 -40.72
CA ASP A 138 -13.35 7.86 -39.31
C ASP A 138 -14.50 7.37 -38.43
N VAL A 139 -15.74 7.67 -38.83
CA VAL A 139 -16.96 7.09 -38.21
C VAL A 139 -16.98 5.57 -38.40
N THR A 140 -16.67 5.09 -39.61
CA THR A 140 -16.65 3.66 -39.93
C THR A 140 -15.58 2.90 -39.13
N LYS A 141 -14.40 3.51 -38.91
CA LYS A 141 -13.35 2.93 -38.05
C LYS A 141 -13.82 2.80 -36.60
N GLY A 142 -14.42 3.85 -36.05
CA GLY A 142 -14.95 3.83 -34.67
C GLY A 142 -16.05 2.78 -34.49
N LEU A 143 -16.99 2.70 -35.44
CA LEU A 143 -18.06 1.70 -35.41
C LEU A 143 -17.49 0.28 -35.53
N SER A 144 -16.54 0.07 -36.43
CA SER A 144 -15.88 -1.24 -36.62
C SER A 144 -15.14 -1.68 -35.36
N PHE A 145 -14.42 -0.77 -34.70
CA PHE A 145 -13.80 -1.02 -33.40
C PHE A 145 -14.84 -1.42 -32.35
N MET A 146 -15.93 -0.67 -32.22
CA MET A 146 -16.98 -0.94 -31.24
C MET A 146 -17.65 -2.30 -31.48
N LEU A 147 -17.95 -2.65 -32.73
CA LEU A 147 -18.49 -3.97 -33.08
C LEU A 147 -17.51 -5.10 -32.77
N ALA A 148 -16.21 -4.91 -33.04
CA ALA A 148 -15.18 -5.89 -32.71
C ALA A 148 -15.02 -6.06 -31.19
N PHE A 149 -15.03 -4.95 -30.43
CA PHE A 149 -15.02 -4.97 -28.97
C PHE A 149 -16.22 -5.73 -28.41
N LEU A 150 -17.45 -5.39 -28.84
CA LEU A 150 -18.67 -6.04 -28.39
C LEU A 150 -18.67 -7.53 -28.70
N LYS A 151 -18.16 -7.93 -29.88
CA LYS A 151 -17.99 -9.35 -30.25
C LYS A 151 -16.99 -10.07 -29.35
N GLY A 152 -15.87 -9.44 -29.00
CA GLY A 152 -14.88 -10.00 -28.07
C GLY A 152 -15.43 -10.12 -26.64
N PHE A 153 -16.09 -9.06 -26.18
CA PHE A 153 -16.72 -8.99 -24.86
C PHE A 153 -17.78 -10.09 -24.69
N GLY A 154 -18.67 -10.26 -25.67
CA GLY A 154 -19.69 -11.31 -25.64
C GLY A 154 -19.11 -12.73 -25.65
N LYS A 155 -17.99 -12.96 -26.33
CA LYS A 155 -17.29 -14.25 -26.31
C LYS A 155 -16.76 -14.62 -24.93
N GLU A 156 -16.20 -13.65 -24.21
CA GLU A 156 -15.66 -13.90 -22.87
C GLU A 156 -16.80 -14.07 -21.84
N LEU A 157 -17.88 -13.30 -21.94
CA LEU A 157 -19.08 -13.50 -21.10
C LEU A 157 -19.75 -14.86 -21.31
N SER A 158 -19.63 -15.43 -22.51
CA SER A 158 -20.20 -16.74 -22.85
C SER A 158 -19.26 -17.91 -22.53
N ARG A 159 -18.09 -17.63 -21.95
CA ARG A 159 -17.06 -18.62 -21.63
C ARG A 159 -17.28 -19.14 -20.21
N ASN A 160 -17.63 -20.42 -20.09
CA ASN A 160 -17.76 -21.13 -18.81
C ASN A 160 -16.43 -21.25 -18.07
#